data_AF-A0A6V8PSK9-F1
#
_entry.id   AF-A0A6V8PSK9-F1
#
_cell.length_a   1.000
_cell.length_b   1.000
_cell.length_c   1.000
_cell.angle_alpha   90.00
_cell.angle_beta   90.00
_cell.angle_gamma   90.00
#
_symmetry.space_group_name_H-M   'P 1'
#
loop_
_entity.id
_entity.type
_entity.pdbx_description
1 polymer ?
#
loop_
_entity_poly.entity_id
_entity_poly.type
_entity_poly.pdbx_seq_one_letter_code
_entity_poly.pdbx_strand_id
1 'polypeptide(L)'
;GNGACRKGFRTQYLRVPKLLEELKISRADGSYMRLMGKFSRLELLILDDWGLSSLSEAEAKDFLEVIEECQGKCSIIISSQLPIEHWHQIISNPTVADAVLDRLIHAAYKFNLKGESMRKTYANPNAKSATM
;
A
#
# COMPACT_ATOMS: atom_id res chain seq x y z
N GLY A 1 3.97 8.99 7.29
CA GLY A 1 5.39 8.94 6.87
C GLY A 1 6.26 9.79 7.77
N ASN A 2 6.51 11.04 7.38
CA ASN A 2 7.48 11.93 8.05
C ASN A 2 7.32 12.01 9.58
N GLY A 3 6.09 12.18 10.08
CA GLY A 3 5.82 12.23 11.51
C GLY A 3 6.18 10.95 12.28
N ALA A 4 6.05 9.77 11.66
CA ALA A 4 6.44 8.50 12.25
C ALA A 4 7.97 8.38 12.33
N CYS A 5 8.67 8.72 11.25
CA CYS A 5 10.14 8.77 11.23
C CYS A 5 10.70 9.71 12.31
N ARG A 6 10.10 10.90 12.48
CA ARG A 6 10.51 11.84 13.53
C ARG A 6 10.34 11.31 14.95
N LYS A 7 9.42 10.36 15.14
CA LYS A 7 9.21 9.66 16.41
C LYS A 7 10.05 8.40 16.57
N GLY A 8 10.94 8.12 15.63
CA GLY A 8 11.86 6.96 15.69
C GLY A 8 11.29 5.66 15.14
N PHE A 9 10.06 5.64 14.63
CA PHE A 9 9.45 4.43 14.08
C PHE A 9 10.11 4.04 12.75
N ARG A 10 10.51 2.77 12.65
CA ARG A 10 11.01 2.16 11.41
C ARG A 10 9.90 2.14 10.37
N THR A 11 9.96 3.12 9.48
CA THR A 11 8.92 3.40 8.50
C THR A 11 9.45 3.18 7.09
N GLN A 12 8.69 2.47 6.26
CA GLN A 12 8.97 2.34 4.84
C GLN A 12 7.80 2.87 4.02
N TYR A 13 8.11 3.64 2.97
CA TYR A 13 7.16 4.02 1.93
C TYR A 13 7.54 3.32 0.63
N LEU A 14 6.57 2.71 -0.04
CA LEU A 14 6.73 2.08 -1.35
C LEU A 14 5.46 2.28 -2.18
N ARG A 15 5.62 2.36 -3.50
CA ARG A 15 4.49 2.19 -4.42
C ARG A 15 4.24 0.71 -4.64
N VAL A 16 2.99 0.28 -4.69
CA VAL A 16 2.62 -1.13 -4.88
C VAL A 16 3.23 -1.73 -6.15
N PRO A 17 3.20 -1.08 -7.33
CA PRO A 17 3.88 -1.62 -8.52
C PRO A 17 5.38 -1.87 -8.32
N LYS A 18 6.06 -0.99 -7.55
CA LYS A 18 7.49 -1.14 -7.26
C LYS A 18 7.74 -2.30 -6.30
N LEU A 19 6.89 -2.45 -5.29
CA LEU A 19 6.94 -3.59 -4.37
C LEU A 19 6.82 -4.92 -5.13
N LEU A 20 5.83 -5.05 -6.02
CA LEU A 20 5.63 -6.27 -6.81
C LEU A 20 6.84 -6.59 -7.71
N GLU A 21 7.43 -5.58 -8.34
CA GLU A 21 8.67 -5.74 -9.11
C GLU A 21 9.84 -6.22 -8.24
N GLU A 22 10.03 -5.63 -7.06
CA GLU A 22 11.08 -6.03 -6.12
C GLU A 22 10.89 -7.47 -5.62
N LEU A 23 9.65 -7.87 -5.34
CA LEU A 23 9.31 -9.24 -4.94
C LEU A 23 9.68 -10.23 -6.05
N LYS A 24 9.27 -9.93 -7.29
CA LYS A 24 9.58 -10.75 -8.46
C LYS A 24 11.09 -10.91 -8.68
N ILE A 25 11.85 -9.82 -8.63
CA ILE A 25 13.32 -9.85 -8.81
C ILE A 25 13.96 -10.64 -7.66
N SER A 26 13.53 -10.40 -6.42
CA SER A 26 14.11 -11.04 -5.23
C SER A 26 13.92 -12.56 -5.22
N ARG A 27 12.85 -13.06 -5.84
CA ARG A 27 12.66 -14.51 -6.04
C ARG A 27 13.64 -15.07 -7.07
N ALA A 28 13.89 -14.33 -8.15
CA ALA A 28 14.80 -14.76 -9.21
C ALA A 28 16.29 -14.72 -8.79
N ASP A 29 16.68 -13.78 -7.92
CA ASP A 29 18.07 -13.62 -7.48
C ASP A 29 18.37 -14.25 -6.10
N GLY A 30 17.39 -14.91 -5.49
CA GLY A 30 17.51 -15.58 -4.19
C GLY A 30 17.50 -14.64 -2.97
N SER A 31 17.27 -13.34 -3.15
CA SER A 31 17.24 -12.36 -2.07
C SER A 31 15.88 -12.19 -1.37
N TYR A 32 14.85 -12.95 -1.78
CA TYR A 32 13.49 -12.89 -1.24
C TYR A 32 13.41 -12.94 0.29
N MET A 33 14.07 -13.91 0.93
CA MET A 33 14.06 -14.05 2.39
C MET A 33 14.68 -12.83 3.10
N ARG A 34 15.69 -12.20 2.47
CA ARG A 34 16.30 -10.97 2.99
C ARG A 34 15.35 -9.79 2.87
N LEU A 35 14.55 -9.74 1.79
CA LEU A 35 13.51 -8.72 1.60
C LEU A 35 12.38 -8.89 2.62
N MET A 36 11.86 -10.10 2.81
CA MET A 36 10.84 -10.39 3.85
C MET A 36 11.34 -10.03 5.24
N GLY A 37 12.59 -10.40 5.56
CA GLY A 37 13.22 -10.01 6.82
C GLY A 37 13.36 -8.49 7.01
N LYS A 38 13.32 -7.67 5.96
CA LYS A 38 13.23 -6.20 6.10
C LYS A 38 11.84 -5.78 6.54
N PHE A 39 10.79 -6.32 5.92
CA PHE A 39 9.40 -6.00 6.25
C PHE A 39 9.05 -6.37 7.69
N SER A 40 9.52 -7.53 8.17
CA SER A 40 9.27 -8.00 9.54
C SER A 40 9.83 -7.10 10.66
N ARG A 41 10.74 -6.18 10.31
CA ARG A 41 11.35 -5.21 11.24
C ARG A 41 10.73 -3.82 11.17
N LEU A 42 9.75 -3.61 10.31
CA LEU A 42 9.06 -2.33 10.19
C LEU A 42 8.03 -2.18 11.32
N GLU A 43 7.80 -0.92 11.69
CA GLU A 43 6.72 -0.51 12.58
C GLU A 43 5.61 0.20 11.81
N LEU A 44 5.94 0.76 10.63
CA LEU A 44 4.99 1.35 9.70
C LEU A 44 5.36 1.06 8.24
N LEU A 45 4.46 0.43 7.50
CA LEU A 45 4.55 0.25 6.05
C LEU A 45 3.49 1.13 5.38
N ILE A 46 3.92 1.99 4.45
CA ILE A 46 3.03 2.84 3.65
C ILE A 46 3.11 2.37 2.20
N LEU A 47 1.97 1.94 1.68
CA LEU A 47 1.79 1.43 0.34
C LEU A 47 0.93 2.41 -0.46
N ASP A 48 1.53 2.96 -1.50
CA ASP A 48 0.86 3.92 -2.37
C ASP A 48 0.52 3.30 -3.72
N ASP A 49 -0.38 3.93 -4.47
CA ASP A 49 -0.80 3.47 -5.79
C ASP A 49 -1.43 2.05 -5.79
N TRP A 50 -2.17 1.68 -4.74
CA TRP A 50 -2.91 0.41 -4.73
C TRP A 50 -4.05 0.42 -5.76
N GLY A 51 -4.18 -0.67 -6.51
CA GLY A 51 -5.27 -0.88 -7.46
C GLY A 51 -5.11 -0.16 -8.81
N LEU A 52 -3.90 0.23 -9.20
CA LEU A 52 -3.62 0.73 -10.56
C LEU A 52 -3.69 -0.35 -11.65
N SER A 53 -3.47 -1.61 -11.28
CA SER A 53 -3.57 -2.77 -12.16
C SER A 53 -4.06 -3.98 -11.36
N SER A 54 -4.61 -4.97 -12.06
CA SER A 54 -4.91 -6.26 -11.45
C SER A 54 -3.62 -7.00 -11.11
N LEU A 55 -3.62 -7.70 -9.98
CA LEU A 55 -2.53 -8.55 -9.51
C LEU A 55 -2.70 -9.93 -10.11
N SER A 56 -1.64 -10.47 -10.71
CA SER A 56 -1.56 -11.89 -11.06
C SER A 56 -1.62 -12.76 -9.80
N GLU A 57 -1.84 -14.07 -9.97
CA GLU A 57 -1.87 -15.00 -8.83
C GLU A 57 -0.56 -15.00 -8.02
N ALA A 58 0.59 -14.92 -8.70
CA ALA A 58 1.89 -14.86 -8.04
C ALA A 58 2.06 -13.56 -7.25
N GLU A 59 1.70 -12.41 -7.85
CA GLU A 59 1.76 -11.11 -7.19
C GLU A 59 0.79 -11.02 -6.00
N ALA A 60 -0.39 -11.61 -6.11
CA ALA A 60 -1.37 -11.66 -5.03
C ALA A 60 -0.82 -12.45 -3.82
N LYS A 61 -0.19 -13.60 -4.07
CA LYS A 61 0.47 -14.40 -3.01
C LYS A 61 1.63 -13.61 -2.40
N ASP A 62 2.48 -13.02 -3.23
CA ASP A 62 3.61 -12.20 -2.76
C ASP A 62 3.15 -11.01 -1.91
N PHE A 63 2.05 -10.37 -2.28
CA PHE A 63 1.47 -9.28 -1.51
C PHE A 63 0.90 -9.76 -0.17
N LEU A 64 0.23 -10.92 -0.15
CA LEU A 64 -0.26 -11.52 1.09
C LEU A 64 0.88 -11.83 2.06
N GLU A 65 2.00 -12.40 1.59
CA GLU A 65 3.18 -12.66 2.42
C GLU A 65 3.74 -11.38 3.06
N VAL A 66 3.76 -10.26 2.33
CA VAL A 66 4.19 -8.96 2.88
C VAL A 66 3.24 -8.48 4.00
N ILE A 67 1.94 -8.68 3.83
CA ILE A 67 0.94 -8.35 4.86
C ILE A 67 1.14 -9.22 6.10
N GLU A 68 1.37 -10.52 5.92
CA GLU A 68 1.63 -11.47 7.00
C GLU A 68 2.87 -11.09 7.82
N GLU A 69 3.97 -10.68 7.16
CA GLU A 69 5.16 -10.19 7.87
C GLU A 69 4.89 -8.97 8.74
N CYS A 70 3.88 -8.17 8.37
CA CYS A 70 3.47 -6.97 9.11
C CYS A 70 2.42 -7.27 10.20
N GLN A 71 1.70 -8.39 10.11
CA GLN A 71 0.54 -8.67 10.94
C GLN A 71 0.91 -8.69 12.44
N GLY A 72 0.21 -7.87 13.23
CA GLY A 72 0.40 -7.75 14.67
C GLY A 72 1.68 -7.06 15.13
N LYS A 73 2.57 -6.64 14.21
CA LYS A 73 3.88 -6.02 14.53
C LYS A 73 4.05 -4.63 13.91
N CYS A 74 3.43 -4.41 12.76
CA CYS A 74 3.59 -3.22 11.93
C CYS A 74 2.21 -2.67 11.57
N SER A 75 2.07 -1.34 11.55
CA SER A 75 0.89 -0.69 10.97
C SER A 75 1.03 -0.59 9.46
N ILE A 76 -0.06 -0.83 8.71
CA ILE A 76 -0.08 -0.65 7.26
C ILE A 76 -0.98 0.54 6.92
N ILE A 77 -0.47 1.48 6.11
CA ILE A 77 -1.27 2.53 5.48
C ILE A 77 -1.30 2.26 3.99
N ILE A 78 -2.50 2.23 3.40
CA ILE A 78 -2.69 2.06 1.96
C ILE A 78 -3.38 3.29 1.40
N SER A 79 -2.84 3.85 0.32
CA SER A 79 -3.53 4.82 -0.52
C SER A 79 -3.94 4.18 -1.85
N SER A 80 -5.18 4.44 -2.24
CA SER A 80 -5.76 3.95 -3.47
C SER A 80 -6.70 4.99 -4.06
N GLN A 81 -6.72 5.06 -5.38
CA GLN A 81 -7.75 5.78 -6.14
C GLN A 81 -8.96 4.91 -6.45
N LEU A 82 -8.84 3.60 -6.20
CA LEU A 82 -9.89 2.61 -6.40
C LEU A 82 -10.74 2.51 -5.12
N PRO A 83 -12.07 2.66 -5.20
CA PRO A 83 -12.95 2.41 -4.06
C PRO A 83 -12.76 1.00 -3.48
N ILE A 84 -12.90 0.87 -2.16
CA ILE A 84 -12.61 -0.36 -1.41
C ILE A 84 -13.44 -1.55 -1.92
N GLU A 85 -14.69 -1.31 -2.32
CA GLU A 85 -15.60 -2.30 -2.89
C GLU A 85 -15.06 -2.99 -4.16
N HIS A 86 -14.12 -2.37 -4.87
CA HIS A 86 -13.50 -2.93 -6.07
C HIS A 86 -12.16 -3.65 -5.79
N TRP A 87 -11.64 -3.60 -4.55
CA TRP A 87 -10.34 -4.19 -4.23
C TRP A 87 -10.32 -5.71 -4.38
N HIS A 88 -11.45 -6.38 -4.15
CA HIS A 88 -11.55 -7.82 -4.38
C HIS A 88 -11.33 -8.18 -5.87
N GLN A 89 -11.84 -7.34 -6.78
CA GLN A 89 -11.88 -7.64 -8.21
C GLN A 89 -10.51 -7.52 -8.89
N ILE A 90 -9.60 -6.73 -8.31
CA ILE A 90 -8.25 -6.56 -8.84
C ILE A 90 -7.30 -7.68 -8.42
N ILE A 91 -7.70 -8.58 -7.52
CA ILE A 91 -6.89 -9.73 -7.10
C ILE A 91 -7.41 -10.97 -7.85
N SER A 92 -6.57 -11.54 -8.71
CA SER A 92 -7.02 -12.61 -9.64
C SER A 92 -7.51 -13.89 -8.95
N ASN A 93 -6.99 -14.21 -7.74
CA ASN A 93 -7.37 -15.39 -6.99
C ASN A 93 -8.36 -14.99 -5.86
N PRO A 94 -9.63 -15.41 -5.91
CA PRO A 94 -10.64 -15.04 -4.92
C PRO A 94 -10.27 -15.43 -3.48
N THR A 95 -9.70 -16.63 -3.27
CA THR A 95 -9.27 -17.07 -1.93
C THR A 95 -8.19 -16.17 -1.35
N VAL A 96 -7.22 -15.75 -2.18
CA VAL A 96 -6.19 -14.81 -1.76
C VAL A 96 -6.77 -13.40 -1.57
N ALA A 97 -7.74 -13.01 -2.40
CA ALA A 97 -8.45 -11.74 -2.26
C ALA A 97 -9.14 -11.65 -0.90
N ASP A 98 -9.92 -12.67 -0.54
CA ASP A 98 -10.57 -12.76 0.77
C ASP A 98 -9.55 -12.65 1.91
N ALA A 99 -8.44 -13.40 1.84
CA ALA A 99 -7.40 -13.36 2.86
C ALA A 99 -6.74 -11.98 3.02
N VAL A 100 -6.43 -11.32 1.90
CA VAL A 100 -5.84 -9.97 1.88
C VAL A 100 -6.83 -8.94 2.45
N LEU A 101 -8.08 -8.97 1.99
CA LEU A 101 -9.09 -8.01 2.43
C LEU A 101 -9.48 -8.21 3.89
N ASP A 102 -9.54 -9.45 4.38
CA ASP A 102 -9.77 -9.74 5.80
C ASP A 102 -8.69 -9.09 6.67
N ARG A 103 -7.41 -9.25 6.32
CA ARG A 103 -6.29 -8.65 7.07
C ARG A 103 -6.22 -7.14 6.97
N LEU A 104 -6.52 -6.58 5.79
CA LEU A 104 -6.36 -5.15 5.55
C LEU A 104 -7.58 -4.33 5.94
N ILE A 105 -8.80 -4.84 5.77
CA ILE A 105 -10.03 -4.02 5.85
C ILE A 105 -10.78 -4.26 7.14
N HIS A 106 -10.74 -5.48 7.69
CA HIS A 106 -11.57 -5.86 8.84
C HIS A 106 -11.31 -4.96 10.06
N ALA A 107 -10.03 -4.66 10.33
CA ALA A 107 -9.62 -3.83 11.48
C ALA A 107 -9.18 -2.40 11.08
N ALA A 108 -9.39 -1.98 9.83
CA ALA A 108 -8.86 -0.70 9.35
C ALA A 108 -9.76 0.50 9.57
N TYR A 109 -9.10 1.63 9.83
CA TYR A 109 -9.69 2.95 9.67
C TYR A 109 -9.77 3.31 8.19
N LYS A 110 -10.98 3.63 7.71
CA LYS A 110 -11.25 3.90 6.29
C LYS A 110 -11.50 5.39 6.10
N PHE A 111 -10.67 6.03 5.28
CA PHE A 111 -10.78 7.45 4.98
C PHE A 111 -11.16 7.66 3.52
N ASN A 112 -12.44 7.96 3.27
CA ASN A 112 -12.93 8.30 1.94
C ASN A 112 -12.72 9.79 1.70
N LEU A 113 -11.63 10.12 1.01
CA LEU A 113 -11.29 11.50 0.68
C LEU A 113 -12.11 11.98 -0.51
N LYS A 114 -12.63 13.21 -0.40
CA LYS A 114 -13.35 13.92 -1.47
C LYS A 114 -12.68 15.27 -1.71
N GLY A 115 -12.81 15.79 -2.93
CA GLY A 115 -12.31 17.10 -3.30
C GLY A 115 -11.56 17.10 -4.63
N GLU A 116 -11.21 18.29 -5.10
CA GLU A 116 -10.44 18.44 -6.32
C GLU A 116 -8.97 18.07 -6.12
N SER A 117 -8.30 17.74 -7.22
CA SER A 117 -6.86 17.48 -7.20
C SER A 117 -6.10 18.73 -6.74
N MET A 118 -5.42 18.62 -5.61
CA MET A 118 -4.52 19.67 -5.11
C MET A 118 -3.40 19.99 -6.12
N ARG A 119 -3.07 19.08 -7.05
CA ARG A 119 -2.10 19.37 -8.12
C ARG A 119 -2.55 20.55 -8.97
N LYS A 120 -3.86 20.70 -9.25
CA LYS A 120 -4.41 21.86 -9.97
C LYS A 120 -4.18 23.15 -9.17
N THR A 121 -4.43 23.11 -7.87
CA THR A 121 -4.23 24.24 -6.96
C THR A 121 -2.77 24.69 -6.89
N TYR A 122 -1.82 23.76 -6.90
CA TYR A 122 -0.38 24.08 -6.90
C TYR A 122 0.14 24.48 -8.29
N ALA A 123 -0.44 23.93 -9.37
CA ALA A 123 -0.10 24.31 -10.74
C ALA A 123 -0.57 25.73 -11.09
N ASN A 124 -1.60 26.24 -10.41
CA ASN A 124 -2.12 27.59 -10.63
C ASN A 124 -2.14 28.40 -9.32
N PRO A 125 -0.99 28.99 -8.92
CA PRO A 125 -0.86 29.70 -7.63
C PRO A 125 -1.82 30.90 -7.45
N ASN A 126 -2.44 31.39 -8.53
CA ASN A 126 -3.44 32.48 -8.49
C ASN A 126 -4.89 32.02 -8.24
N ALA A 127 -5.17 30.71 -8.17
CA ALA A 127 -6.51 30.19 -7.91
C ALA A 127 -6.99 30.35 -6.45
N LYS A 128 -6.15 30.89 -5.55
CA LYS A 128 -6.47 31.06 -4.12
C LYS A 128 -7.23 32.35 -3.75
N SER A 129 -7.58 33.21 -4.70
CA SER A 129 -8.20 34.52 -4.39
C SER A 129 -9.72 34.61 -4.55
N ALA A 130 -10.43 33.49 -4.73
CA ALA A 130 -11.87 33.52 -5.00
C ALA A 130 -12.70 32.62 -4.07
N THR A 131 -12.47 32.67 -2.76
CA THR A 131 -13.52 32.37 -1.76
C THR A 131 -13.15 32.99 -0.40
N MET A 132 -13.68 34.19 -0.14
CA MET A 132 -14.03 34.71 1.19
C MET A 132 -15.43 35.31 1.07
#